data_AF-A0AAV4HWY4-F1
#
_entry.id   AF-A0AAV4HWY4-F1
#
_cell.length_a   1.000
_cell.length_b   1.000
_cell.length_c   1.000
_cell.angle_alpha   90.00
_cell.angle_beta   90.00
_cell.angle_gamma   90.00
#
_symmetry.space_group_name_H-M   'P 1'
#
loop_
_entity.id
_entity.type
_entity.pdbx_description
1 polymer ?
#
loop_
_entity_poly.entity_id
_entity_poly.type
_entity_poly.pdbx_seq_one_letter_code
_entity_poly.pdbx_strand_id
1 'polypeptide(L)'
;MAMSSTRLTLRARSGRRARATGRESFSHDLGKMNVRKLANSNWGADPKTLRTTALALSYSTAEYSSAVWARSCHAKKVDAELNNTCRIVTGQLRHTPLPLLYRTAGIAPLDIRRQTHGSTEKHKQETDLRHPLFDHSYPRARLKSRKSFKTVESVQPDQAASHRLELWNTWDNTTTKPSNPQKNNFRQEEKCREKIV
;
A
#
# COMPACT_ATOMS: atom_id res chain seq x y z
N MET A 1 -55.15 49.31 23.15
CA MET A 1 -54.65 47.93 23.25
C MET A 1 -53.83 47.62 22.01
N ALA A 2 -52.50 47.65 22.12
CA ALA A 2 -51.61 47.19 21.07
C ALA A 2 -50.44 46.46 21.75
N MET A 3 -50.46 45.13 21.70
CA MET A 3 -49.37 44.28 22.17
C MET A 3 -48.27 44.30 21.11
N SER A 4 -47.20 45.06 21.40
CA SER A 4 -45.99 45.12 20.57
C SER A 4 -45.08 43.95 20.91
N SER A 5 -44.99 43.00 19.99
CA SER A 5 -44.14 41.81 20.06
C SER A 5 -42.66 42.18 19.85
N THR A 6 -41.85 41.91 20.86
CA THR A 6 -40.41 42.20 20.95
C THR A 6 -39.61 41.24 20.06
N ARG A 7 -39.01 41.74 18.98
CA ARG A 7 -38.01 40.99 18.18
C ARG A 7 -36.70 40.88 18.96
N LEU A 8 -36.40 39.67 19.46
CA LEU A 8 -35.06 39.29 19.91
C LEU A 8 -34.14 39.06 18.70
N THR A 9 -33.18 39.96 18.49
CA THR A 9 -32.05 39.78 17.58
C THR A 9 -31.02 38.86 18.23
N LEU A 10 -31.01 37.58 17.87
CA LEU A 10 -29.98 36.65 18.32
C LEU A 10 -28.73 36.75 17.43
N ARG A 11 -27.64 37.18 18.06
CA ARG A 11 -26.28 37.33 17.55
C ARG A 11 -25.79 36.05 16.84
N ALA A 12 -25.33 36.19 15.59
CA ALA A 12 -24.64 35.14 14.85
C ALA A 12 -23.34 34.73 15.56
N ARG A 13 -23.32 33.53 16.14
CA ARG A 13 -22.08 32.87 16.58
C ARG A 13 -21.42 32.21 15.37
N SER A 14 -20.30 32.77 14.96
CA SER A 14 -19.37 32.21 13.97
C SER A 14 -18.91 30.80 14.41
N GLY A 15 -19.55 29.77 13.85
CA GLY A 15 -19.11 28.39 14.00
C GLY A 15 -17.81 28.15 13.23
N ARG A 16 -16.67 28.27 13.92
CA ARG A 16 -15.39 27.71 13.45
C ARG A 16 -15.57 26.20 13.30
N ARG A 17 -15.78 25.74 12.05
CA ARG A 17 -15.63 24.33 11.68
C ARG A 17 -14.18 23.95 11.94
N ALA A 18 -13.95 23.27 13.06
CA ALA A 18 -12.72 22.54 13.32
C ALA A 18 -12.54 21.52 12.18
N ARG A 19 -11.57 21.80 11.30
CA ARG A 19 -11.05 20.83 10.35
C ARG A 19 -10.35 19.76 11.18
N ALA A 20 -11.01 18.63 11.42
CA ALA A 20 -10.38 17.44 11.92
C ALA A 20 -9.27 17.05 10.93
N THR A 21 -8.02 17.28 11.33
CA THR A 21 -6.83 16.77 10.67
C THR A 21 -6.77 15.26 10.87
N GLY A 22 -7.55 14.51 10.07
CA GLY A 22 -7.46 13.04 9.96
C GLY A 22 -6.20 12.58 9.23
N ARG A 23 -5.04 13.16 9.56
CA ARG A 23 -3.77 12.94 8.85
C ARG A 23 -2.76 12.09 9.62
N GLU A 24 -3.04 11.73 10.87
CA GLU A 24 -2.04 11.08 11.73
C GLU A 24 -2.47 9.75 12.34
N SER A 25 -3.76 9.43 12.40
CA SER A 25 -4.26 8.23 13.09
C SER A 25 -3.96 6.91 12.40
N PHE A 26 -3.93 6.85 11.06
CA PHE A 26 -3.73 5.58 10.35
C PHE A 26 -2.26 5.09 10.35
N SER A 27 -1.29 6.01 10.40
CA SER A 27 0.14 5.64 10.45
C SER A 27 0.64 5.40 11.87
N HIS A 28 0.12 6.12 12.87
CA HIS A 28 0.56 5.95 14.26
C HIS A 28 0.12 4.63 14.90
N ASP A 29 -1.02 4.06 14.46
CA ASP A 29 -1.54 2.80 15.03
C ASP A 29 -0.96 1.54 14.36
N LEU A 30 -0.62 1.59 13.07
CA LEU A 30 0.17 0.52 12.42
C LEU A 30 1.62 0.49 12.92
N GLY A 31 2.20 1.64 13.29
CA GLY A 31 3.59 1.75 13.76
C GLY A 31 3.86 1.20 15.17
N LYS A 32 2.81 0.92 15.96
CA LYS A 32 2.89 0.24 17.27
C LYS A 32 2.60 -1.26 17.18
N MET A 33 2.87 -1.85 16.03
CA MET A 33 2.70 -3.27 15.79
C MET A 33 3.31 -4.14 16.90
N ASN A 34 2.48 -5.02 17.48
CA ASN A 34 2.79 -5.90 18.62
C ASN A 34 4.14 -6.64 18.51
N VAL A 35 4.62 -6.88 17.28
CA VAL A 35 5.88 -7.58 17.04
C VAL A 35 7.09 -6.86 17.65
N ARG A 36 7.12 -5.53 17.73
CA ARG A 36 8.19 -4.81 18.45
C ARG A 36 8.17 -5.10 19.95
N LYS A 37 6.98 -5.15 20.54
CA LYS A 37 6.82 -5.43 21.97
C LYS A 37 7.20 -6.87 22.31
N LEU A 38 6.87 -7.81 21.42
CA LEU A 38 7.25 -9.22 21.55
C LEU A 38 8.77 -9.40 21.40
N ALA A 39 9.38 -8.76 20.40
CA ALA A 39 10.81 -8.85 20.13
C ALA A 39 11.68 -8.25 21.25
N ASN A 40 11.22 -7.19 21.91
CA ASN A 40 11.94 -6.53 23.02
C ASN A 40 11.56 -7.08 24.40
N SER A 41 10.71 -8.11 24.48
CA SER A 41 10.34 -8.70 25.77
C SER A 41 11.47 -9.58 26.30
N ASN A 42 11.63 -9.63 27.62
CA ASN A 42 12.63 -10.47 28.30
C ASN A 42 12.46 -11.98 28.01
N TRP A 43 11.36 -12.37 27.37
CA TRP A 43 10.96 -13.75 27.10
C TRP A 43 11.52 -14.35 25.81
N GLY A 44 12.40 -13.64 25.09
CA GLY A 44 13.17 -14.21 23.97
C GLY A 44 12.31 -14.95 22.95
N ALA A 45 11.49 -14.23 22.20
CA ALA A 45 10.64 -14.84 21.19
C ALA A 45 11.47 -15.45 20.05
N ASP A 46 11.29 -16.74 19.77
CA ASP A 46 11.92 -17.45 18.65
C ASP A 46 11.61 -16.71 17.32
N PRO A 47 12.62 -16.44 16.45
CA PRO A 47 12.41 -15.83 15.13
C PRO A 47 11.26 -16.44 14.32
N LYS A 48 11.01 -17.75 14.44
CA LYS A 48 9.86 -18.41 13.79
C LYS A 48 8.53 -17.90 14.34
N THR A 49 8.41 -17.75 15.65
CA THR A 49 7.21 -17.19 16.30
C THR A 49 6.99 -15.73 15.93
N LEU A 50 8.06 -14.91 15.88
CA LEU A 50 7.98 -13.52 15.45
C LEU A 50 7.52 -13.41 13.99
N ARG A 51 8.05 -14.26 13.11
CA ARG A 51 7.65 -14.33 11.69
C ARG A 51 6.17 -14.67 11.54
N THR A 52 5.71 -15.73 12.19
CA THR A 52 4.29 -16.13 12.15
C THR A 52 3.38 -15.03 12.69
N THR A 53 3.77 -14.39 13.78
CA THR A 53 3.00 -13.30 14.39
C THR A 53 2.95 -12.06 13.49
N ALA A 54 4.06 -11.71 12.83
CA ALA A 54 4.10 -10.63 11.86
C ALA A 54 3.18 -10.91 10.65
N LEU A 55 3.19 -12.16 10.16
CA LEU A 55 2.31 -12.58 9.09
C LEU A 55 0.83 -12.50 9.49
N ALA A 56 0.50 -13.03 10.67
CA ALA A 56 -0.86 -13.14 11.17
C ALA A 56 -1.49 -11.79 11.54
N LEU A 57 -0.71 -10.81 12.01
CA LEU A 57 -1.25 -9.53 12.47
C LEU A 57 -1.14 -8.42 11.42
N SER A 58 -0.06 -8.35 10.66
CA SER A 58 0.20 -7.15 9.84
C SER A 58 0.29 -7.41 8.36
N TYR A 59 0.82 -8.55 7.94
CA TYR A 59 0.65 -8.92 6.54
C TYR A 59 -0.80 -9.26 6.26
N SER A 60 -1.49 -10.02 7.11
CA SER A 60 -2.91 -10.33 6.94
C SER A 60 -3.80 -9.08 6.81
N THR A 61 -3.59 -8.07 7.65
CA THR A 61 -4.38 -6.83 7.65
C THR A 61 -4.03 -5.94 6.45
N ALA A 62 -2.75 -5.88 6.08
CA ALA A 62 -2.32 -5.18 4.88
C ALA A 62 -2.85 -5.86 3.60
N GLU A 63 -2.82 -7.19 3.56
CA GLU A 63 -3.30 -8.01 2.45
C GLU A 63 -4.81 -7.88 2.29
N TYR A 64 -5.57 -8.01 3.39
CA TYR A 64 -7.02 -7.82 3.39
C TYR A 64 -7.42 -6.44 2.83
N SER A 65 -6.72 -5.38 3.24
CA SER A 65 -7.02 -4.01 2.79
C SER A 65 -6.42 -3.67 1.42
N SER A 66 -5.62 -4.56 0.83
CA SER A 66 -4.80 -4.27 -0.36
C SER A 66 -5.61 -3.84 -1.58
N ALA A 67 -6.81 -4.39 -1.77
CA ALA A 67 -7.69 -4.01 -2.88
C ALA A 67 -8.00 -2.50 -2.92
N VAL A 68 -8.03 -1.85 -1.75
CA VAL A 68 -8.36 -0.43 -1.61
C VAL A 68 -7.13 0.46 -1.82
N TRP A 69 -5.99 0.11 -1.21
CA TRP A 69 -4.83 1.00 -1.15
C TRP A 69 -3.68 0.63 -2.09
N ALA A 70 -3.64 -0.58 -2.67
CA ALA A 70 -2.50 -1.07 -3.47
C ALA A 70 -2.15 -0.16 -4.66
N ARG A 71 -3.12 0.60 -5.18
CA ARG A 71 -2.94 1.52 -6.32
C ARG A 71 -2.87 2.99 -5.89
N SER A 72 -2.83 3.25 -4.59
CA SER A 72 -2.66 4.59 -4.04
C SER A 72 -1.19 5.04 -4.10
N CYS A 73 -0.98 6.35 -4.22
CA CYS A 73 0.36 6.94 -4.08
C CYS A 73 0.94 6.78 -2.65
N HIS A 74 0.08 6.48 -1.67
CA HIS A 74 0.47 6.29 -0.27
C HIS A 74 0.91 4.86 0.07
N ALA A 75 0.82 3.90 -0.87
CA ALA A 75 1.25 2.51 -0.66
C ALA A 75 2.70 2.41 -0.14
N LYS A 76 3.59 3.29 -0.61
CA LYS A 76 4.99 3.36 -0.17
C LYS A 76 5.17 3.59 1.33
N LYS A 77 4.21 4.24 2.00
CA LYS A 77 4.27 4.45 3.46
C LYS A 77 4.01 3.16 4.22
N VAL A 78 3.08 2.33 3.73
CA VAL A 78 2.78 1.01 4.29
C VAL A 78 3.96 0.08 4.09
N ASP A 79 4.60 0.14 2.92
CA ASP A 79 5.82 -0.62 2.63
C ASP A 79 6.94 -0.33 3.63
N ALA A 80 7.14 0.93 3.99
CA ALA A 80 8.18 1.32 4.95
C ALA A 80 7.97 0.66 6.33
N GLU A 81 6.74 0.64 6.84
CA GLU A 81 6.41 0.01 8.12
C GLU A 81 6.53 -1.52 8.07
N LEU A 82 6.08 -2.16 6.99
CA LEU A 82 6.22 -3.61 6.85
C LEU A 82 7.67 -4.04 6.62
N ASN A 83 8.49 -3.20 5.98
CA ASN A 83 9.94 -3.42 5.89
C ASN A 83 10.61 -3.32 7.26
N ASN A 84 10.24 -2.33 8.06
CA ASN A 84 10.69 -2.24 9.45
C ASN A 84 10.29 -3.48 10.25
N THR A 85 9.09 -4.01 10.01
CA THR A 85 8.59 -5.23 10.63
C THR A 85 9.47 -6.44 10.28
N CYS A 86 9.79 -6.63 9.00
CA CYS A 86 10.73 -7.68 8.58
C CYS A 86 12.09 -7.55 9.27
N ARG A 87 12.60 -6.33 9.45
CA ARG A 87 13.87 -6.09 10.15
C ARG A 87 13.80 -6.51 11.62
N ILE A 88 12.69 -6.26 12.29
CA ILE A 88 12.48 -6.68 13.69
C ILE A 88 12.43 -8.20 13.78
N VAL A 89 11.70 -8.86 12.87
CA VAL A 89 11.59 -10.33 12.84
C VAL A 89 12.95 -10.99 12.58
N THR A 90 13.76 -10.42 11.70
CA THR A 90 15.06 -10.99 11.29
C THR A 90 16.25 -10.48 12.09
N GLY A 91 16.06 -9.50 12.98
CA GLY A 91 17.13 -8.82 13.71
C GLY A 91 18.09 -8.01 12.83
N GLN A 92 17.70 -7.68 11.60
CA GLN A 92 18.58 -7.05 10.61
C GLN A 92 18.68 -5.53 10.81
N LEU A 93 19.88 -4.98 10.58
CA LEU A 93 20.15 -3.55 10.68
C LEU A 93 19.44 -2.76 9.57
N ARG A 94 19.25 -1.46 9.76
CA ARG A 94 18.53 -0.59 8.79
C ARG A 94 19.22 -0.52 7.42
N HIS A 95 20.53 -0.69 7.35
CA HIS A 95 21.30 -0.60 6.11
C HIS A 95 21.24 -1.88 5.26
N THR A 96 20.72 -2.99 5.79
CA THR A 96 20.59 -4.23 5.01
C THR A 96 19.69 -3.97 3.79
N PRO A 97 20.13 -4.32 2.56
CA PRO A 97 19.36 -4.11 1.36
C PRO A 97 18.07 -4.94 1.36
N LEU A 98 16.99 -4.40 0.78
CA LEU A 98 15.66 -5.02 0.82
C LEU A 98 15.60 -6.45 0.22
N PRO A 99 16.28 -6.78 -0.90
CA PRO A 99 16.27 -8.14 -1.43
C PRO A 99 16.81 -9.18 -0.46
N LEU A 100 17.91 -8.85 0.22
CA LEU A 100 18.49 -9.73 1.23
C LEU A 100 17.55 -9.87 2.43
N LEU A 101 16.93 -8.76 2.87
CA LEU A 101 15.97 -8.77 3.97
C LEU A 101 14.80 -9.73 3.73
N TYR A 102 14.18 -9.67 2.55
CA TYR A 102 13.05 -10.54 2.20
C TYR A 102 13.45 -12.01 2.05
N ARG A 103 14.64 -12.27 1.51
CA ARG A 103 15.20 -13.64 1.39
C ARG A 103 15.46 -14.24 2.77
N THR A 104 16.11 -13.50 3.67
CA THR A 104 16.36 -13.95 5.04
C THR A 104 15.06 -14.12 5.83
N ALA A 105 14.08 -13.24 5.64
CA ALA A 105 12.77 -13.38 6.27
C ALA A 105 11.94 -14.55 5.71
N GLY A 106 12.27 -15.05 4.52
CA GLY A 106 11.44 -16.01 3.79
C GLY A 106 10.06 -15.44 3.44
N ILE A 107 9.95 -14.13 3.25
CA ILE A 107 8.69 -13.44 2.98
C ILE A 107 8.83 -12.71 1.65
N ALA A 108 7.90 -12.98 0.72
CA ALA A 108 7.86 -12.28 -0.55
C ALA A 108 7.70 -10.76 -0.36
N PRO A 109 8.34 -9.92 -1.21
CA PRO A 109 8.17 -8.48 -1.19
C PRO A 109 6.69 -8.07 -1.19
N LEU A 110 6.37 -7.02 -0.44
CA LEU A 110 4.98 -6.61 -0.25
C LEU A 110 4.30 -6.17 -1.55
N ASP A 111 5.07 -5.61 -2.49
CA ASP A 111 4.56 -5.20 -3.80
C ASP A 111 3.98 -6.36 -4.60
N ILE A 112 4.68 -7.49 -4.56
CA ILE A 112 4.29 -8.72 -5.23
C ILE A 112 3.08 -9.35 -4.52
N ARG A 113 3.07 -9.33 -3.19
CA ARG A 113 1.95 -9.85 -2.39
C ARG A 113 0.65 -9.08 -2.65
N ARG A 114 0.69 -7.75 -2.63
CA ARG A 114 -0.51 -6.93 -2.93
C ARG A 114 -0.98 -7.07 -4.37
N GLN A 115 -0.05 -7.20 -5.34
CA GLN A 115 -0.42 -7.39 -6.74
C GLN A 115 -1.17 -8.70 -6.91
N THR A 116 -0.64 -9.78 -6.33
CA THR A 116 -1.28 -11.10 -6.34
C THR A 116 -2.67 -11.04 -5.71
N HIS A 117 -2.82 -10.41 -4.55
CA HIS A 117 -4.13 -10.25 -3.91
C HIS A 117 -5.11 -9.42 -4.73
N GLY A 118 -4.65 -8.32 -5.35
CA GLY A 118 -5.49 -7.54 -6.26
C GLY A 118 -5.95 -8.37 -7.45
N SER A 119 -5.08 -9.20 -8.02
CA SER A 119 -5.40 -10.10 -9.13
C SER A 119 -6.40 -11.19 -8.75
N THR A 120 -6.26 -11.79 -7.57
CA THR A 120 -7.23 -12.77 -7.04
C THR A 120 -8.58 -12.13 -6.77
N GLU A 121 -8.60 -10.93 -6.18
CA GLU A 121 -9.84 -10.22 -5.91
C GLU A 121 -10.55 -9.79 -7.20
N LYS A 122 -9.79 -9.44 -8.25
CA LYS A 122 -10.35 -9.20 -9.59
C LYS A 122 -10.98 -10.45 -10.19
N HIS A 123 -10.34 -11.61 -10.05
CA HIS A 123 -10.91 -12.86 -10.49
C HIS A 123 -12.27 -13.13 -9.82
N LYS A 124 -12.41 -12.85 -8.51
CA LYS A 124 -13.71 -12.95 -7.83
C LYS A 124 -14.74 -11.97 -8.39
N GLN A 125 -14.35 -10.73 -8.67
CA GLN A 125 -15.24 -9.73 -9.29
C GLN A 125 -15.78 -10.17 -10.65
N GLU A 126 -15.00 -10.90 -11.43
CA GLU A 126 -15.37 -11.36 -12.77
C GLU A 126 -16.10 -12.70 -12.77
N THR A 127 -15.90 -13.53 -11.74
CA THR A 127 -16.41 -14.92 -11.70
C THR A 127 -17.61 -15.10 -10.77
N ASP A 128 -17.64 -14.40 -9.64
CA ASP A 128 -18.67 -14.59 -8.61
C ASP A 128 -19.83 -13.61 -8.76
N LEU A 129 -21.01 -14.13 -9.10
CA LEU A 129 -22.27 -13.37 -9.22
C LEU A 129 -22.71 -12.68 -7.93
N ARG A 130 -22.28 -13.17 -6.76
CA ARG A 130 -22.62 -12.59 -5.45
C ARG A 130 -21.72 -11.43 -5.07
N HIS A 131 -20.64 -11.21 -5.83
CA HIS A 131 -19.70 -10.16 -5.53
C HIS A 131 -20.35 -8.78 -5.72
N PRO A 132 -20.25 -7.83 -4.76
CA PRO A 132 -20.91 -6.52 -4.86
C PRO A 132 -20.50 -5.67 -6.07
N LEU A 133 -19.34 -5.97 -6.64
CA LEU A 133 -18.78 -5.32 -7.82
C LEU A 133 -18.85 -6.19 -9.08
N PHE A 134 -19.62 -7.28 -9.08
CA PHE A 134 -19.88 -8.09 -10.26
C PHE A 134 -20.53 -7.23 -11.36
N ASP A 135 -20.04 -7.32 -12.59
CA ASP A 135 -20.44 -6.50 -13.74
C ASP A 135 -20.40 -4.96 -13.53
N HIS A 136 -19.61 -4.50 -12.56
CA HIS A 136 -19.53 -3.08 -12.28
C HIS A 136 -18.84 -2.29 -13.41
N SER A 137 -19.59 -1.38 -14.04
CA SER A 137 -19.06 -0.49 -15.06
C SER A 137 -18.26 0.66 -14.45
N TYR A 138 -16.93 0.59 -14.60
CA TYR A 138 -16.03 1.63 -14.09
C TYR A 138 -16.18 2.94 -14.90
N PRO A 139 -16.35 4.10 -14.24
CA PRO A 139 -16.35 5.38 -14.93
C PRO A 139 -14.98 5.64 -15.57
N ARG A 140 -14.97 6.42 -16.66
CA ARG A 140 -13.72 6.84 -17.30
C ARG A 140 -12.83 7.53 -16.28
N ALA A 141 -11.56 7.13 -16.22
CA ALA A 141 -10.61 7.68 -15.28
C ALA A 141 -10.50 9.21 -15.46
N ARG A 142 -10.79 9.96 -14.40
CA ARG A 142 -10.70 11.43 -14.41
C ARG A 142 -9.25 11.92 -14.52
N LEU A 143 -8.31 11.19 -13.93
CA LEU A 143 -6.89 11.57 -13.84
C LEU A 143 -5.99 10.43 -14.33
N LYS A 144 -5.01 10.76 -15.18
CA LYS A 144 -4.03 9.79 -15.71
C LYS A 144 -3.22 9.07 -14.62
N SER A 145 -3.00 9.72 -13.48
CA SER A 145 -2.25 9.16 -12.35
C SER A 145 -3.04 8.11 -11.56
N ARG A 146 -4.38 8.11 -11.66
CA ARG A 146 -5.23 7.17 -10.92
C ARG A 146 -5.28 5.84 -11.65
N LYS A 147 -4.56 4.86 -11.12
CA LYS A 147 -4.59 3.49 -11.62
C LYS A 147 -5.81 2.78 -11.01
N SER A 148 -6.83 2.52 -11.82
CA SER A 148 -8.03 1.83 -11.37
C SER A 148 -7.83 0.31 -11.31
N PHE A 149 -8.73 -0.37 -10.59
CA PHE A 149 -8.77 -1.81 -10.45
C PHE A 149 -9.02 -2.54 -11.79
N LYS A 150 -9.60 -1.85 -12.79
CA LYS A 150 -9.76 -2.34 -14.17
C LYS A 150 -8.45 -2.78 -14.84
N THR A 151 -7.33 -2.18 -14.47
CA THR A 151 -6.01 -2.45 -15.10
C THR A 151 -5.30 -3.70 -14.57
N VAL A 152 -5.85 -4.36 -13.56
CA VAL A 152 -5.25 -5.55 -12.95
C VAL A 152 -5.60 -6.76 -13.82
N GLU A 153 -4.69 -7.72 -13.96
CA GLU A 153 -4.99 -9.00 -14.61
C GLU A 153 -5.56 -9.95 -13.57
N SER A 154 -6.62 -10.69 -13.93
CA SER A 154 -7.25 -11.66 -13.04
C SER A 154 -6.38 -12.90 -12.92
N VAL A 155 -6.18 -13.38 -11.69
CA VAL A 155 -5.47 -14.64 -11.42
C VAL A 155 -6.37 -15.54 -10.60
N GLN A 156 -6.51 -16.79 -11.02
CA GLN A 156 -7.31 -17.78 -10.29
C GLN A 156 -6.71 -18.02 -8.89
N PRO A 157 -7.55 -18.23 -7.86
CA PRO A 157 -7.10 -18.31 -6.47
C PRO A 157 -6.18 -19.50 -6.18
N ASP A 158 -6.37 -20.61 -6.90
CA ASP A 158 -5.53 -21.81 -6.84
C ASP A 158 -4.11 -21.55 -7.35
N GLN A 159 -3.96 -20.72 -8.40
CA GLN A 159 -2.66 -20.36 -8.99
C GLN A 159 -1.99 -19.16 -8.30
N ALA A 160 -2.66 -18.51 -7.34
CA ALA A 160 -2.15 -17.29 -6.71
C ALA A 160 -0.78 -17.49 -6.02
N ALA A 161 -0.56 -18.66 -5.40
CA ALA A 161 0.70 -18.97 -4.74
C ALA A 161 1.85 -19.13 -5.75
N SER A 162 1.62 -19.85 -6.84
CA SER A 162 2.58 -20.05 -7.94
C SER A 162 2.91 -18.72 -8.63
N HIS A 163 1.89 -17.93 -8.95
CA HIS A 163 2.03 -16.60 -9.55
C HIS A 163 2.87 -15.67 -8.66
N ARG A 164 2.65 -15.70 -7.34
CA ARG A 164 3.47 -14.93 -6.39
C ARG A 164 4.94 -15.34 -6.41
N LEU A 165 5.22 -16.65 -6.48
CA LEU A 165 6.59 -17.16 -6.52
C LEU A 165 7.29 -16.79 -7.83
N GLU A 166 6.59 -16.87 -8.96
CA GLU A 166 7.11 -16.45 -10.26
C GLU A 166 7.47 -14.96 -10.27
N LEU A 167 6.57 -14.10 -9.79
CA LEU A 167 6.83 -12.67 -9.64
C LEU A 167 8.01 -12.40 -8.69
N TRP A 168 8.15 -13.19 -7.61
CA TRP A 168 9.30 -13.05 -6.72
C TRP A 168 10.61 -13.45 -7.40
N ASN A 169 10.64 -14.57 -8.12
CA ASN A 169 11.82 -15.00 -8.85
C ASN A 169 12.25 -13.96 -9.90
N THR A 170 11.30 -13.39 -10.64
CA THR A 170 11.60 -12.32 -11.60
C THR A 170 12.13 -11.06 -10.91
N TRP A 171 11.53 -10.66 -9.79
CA TRP A 171 11.99 -9.51 -8.98
C TRP A 171 13.42 -9.69 -8.44
N ASP A 172 13.74 -10.87 -7.92
CA ASP A 172 15.09 -11.21 -7.46
C ASP A 172 16.11 -11.13 -8.61
N ASN A 173 15.76 -11.66 -9.79
CA ASN A 173 16.62 -11.61 -10.97
C ASN A 173 16.84 -10.18 -11.49
N THR A 174 15.84 -9.30 -11.40
CA THR A 174 15.98 -7.89 -11.81
C THR A 174 16.89 -7.10 -10.87
N THR A 175 16.87 -7.42 -9.57
CA THR A 175 17.67 -6.69 -8.58
C THR A 175 19.13 -7.16 -8.53
N THR A 176 19.39 -8.40 -8.97
CA THR A 176 20.74 -8.99 -8.97
C THR A 176 21.53 -8.65 -10.24
N LYS A 177 20.86 -8.29 -11.34
CA LYS A 177 21.54 -7.81 -12.54
C LYS A 177 22.01 -6.36 -12.32
N PRO A 178 23.31 -6.03 -12.45
CA PRO A 178 23.73 -4.64 -12.45
C PRO A 178 23.01 -3.95 -13.62
N SER A 179 22.19 -2.95 -13.31
CA SER A 179 21.57 -2.12 -14.32
C SER A 179 22.68 -1.45 -15.13
N ASN A 180 22.86 -1.89 -16.38
CA ASN A 180 23.72 -1.21 -17.33
C ASN A 180 23.22 0.25 -17.45
N PRO A 181 24.05 1.28 -17.19
CA PRO A 181 23.63 2.67 -17.25
C PRO A 181 23.54 3.14 -18.70
N GLN A 182 22.61 2.57 -19.47
CA GLN A 182 22.29 3.03 -20.81
C GLN A 182 20.78 2.92 -21.04
N LYS A 183 20.08 4.01 -20.69
CA LYS A 183 18.86 4.52 -21.33
C LYS A 183 18.32 5.67 -20.50
N ASN A 184 18.88 6.86 -20.69
CA ASN A 184 18.26 8.15 -20.42
C ASN A 184 18.89 9.23 -21.31
N ASN A 185 19.03 8.95 -22.61
CA ASN A 185 19.33 9.97 -23.63
C ASN A 185 18.20 10.02 -24.65
N PHE A 186 16.97 10.27 -24.18
CA PHE A 186 15.91 10.73 -25.07
C PHE A 186 15.05 11.69 -24.27
N ARG A 187 14.90 12.91 -24.80
CA ARG A 187 14.06 14.03 -24.32
C ARG A 187 14.74 15.12 -23.49
N GLN A 188 15.82 15.73 -24.01
CA GLN A 188 16.08 17.17 -23.74
C GLN A 188 16.67 18.00 -24.92
N GLU A 189 17.07 17.44 -26.07
CA GLU A 189 17.77 18.26 -27.08
C GLU A 189 16.91 18.96 -28.16
N GLU A 190 15.59 18.76 -28.22
CA GLU A 190 14.76 19.47 -29.22
C GLU A 190 14.21 20.83 -28.77
N LYS A 191 14.57 21.33 -27.58
CA LYS A 191 14.03 22.62 -27.09
C LYS A 191 15.00 23.82 -27.19
N CYS A 192 16.15 23.66 -27.83
CA CYS A 192 17.16 24.73 -27.95
C CYS A 192 17.42 25.23 -29.39
N ARG A 193 16.60 24.86 -30.40
CA ARG A 193 16.78 25.33 -31.79
C ARG A 193 15.58 26.07 -32.38
N GLU A 194 14.84 26.81 -31.57
CA GLU A 194 13.72 27.63 -32.05
C GLU A 194 13.66 29.03 -31.43
N LYS A 195 14.84 29.62 -31.19
CA LYS A 195 14.99 31.04 -30.83
C LYS A 195 16.21 31.69 -31.46
N ILE A 196 16.46 31.47 -32.75
CA ILE A 196 17.24 32.38 -33.60
C ILE A 196 16.71 32.25 -35.02
N VAL A 197 15.67 33.04 -35.35
CA VAL A 197 15.55 33.87 -36.56
C VAL A 197 14.63 35.03 -36.19
#